data_AF-A0A535LR69-F1
#
_entry.id   AF-A0A535LR69-F1
#
_cell.length_a   1.000
_cell.length_b   1.000
_cell.length_c   1.000
_cell.angle_alpha   90.00
_cell.angle_beta   90.00
_cell.angle_gamma   90.00
#
_symmetry.space_group_name_H-M   'P 1'
#
loop_
_entity.id
_entity.type
_entity.pdbx_description
1 polymer ?
#
loop_
_entity_poly.entity_id
_entity_poly.type
_entity_poly.pdbx_seq_one_letter_code
_entity_poly.pdbx_strand_id
1 'polypeptide(L)'
;MSSNFRAELATMQAASQHVYEVNAQIQSQLSNLLARLDPLMGTWQGSAASSFSVLKDRWHQDATQLNGALRAIGDGLAKVHSTYNVTEEGAQQTFTSITRKLGG
;
A
#
# COMPACT_ATOMS: atom_id res chain seq x y z
N MET A 1 -19.11 -17.10 11.82
CA MET A 1 -18.00 -17.06 10.83
C MET A 1 -17.91 -15.72 10.11
N SER A 2 -19.01 -15.06 9.72
CA SER A 2 -19.01 -13.72 9.10
C SER A 2 -18.45 -12.58 9.97
N SER A 3 -18.65 -12.62 11.29
CA SER A 3 -18.16 -11.58 12.22
C SER A 3 -16.63 -11.48 12.28
N ASN A 4 -15.93 -12.62 12.31
CA ASN A 4 -14.45 -12.62 12.36
C ASN A 4 -13.85 -12.09 11.05
N PHE A 5 -14.48 -12.41 9.92
CA PHE A 5 -13.99 -11.98 8.62
C PHE A 5 -14.17 -10.46 8.40
N ARG A 6 -15.26 -9.88 8.89
CA ARG A 6 -15.46 -8.42 8.90
C ARG A 6 -14.42 -7.69 9.76
N ALA A 7 -14.03 -8.28 10.90
CA ALA A 7 -12.98 -7.73 11.75
C ALA A 7 -11.60 -7.80 11.07
N GLU A 8 -11.31 -8.90 10.39
CA GLU A 8 -10.07 -9.09 9.63
C GLU A 8 -9.99 -8.12 8.43
N LEU A 9 -11.11 -7.88 7.76
CA LEU A 9 -11.23 -6.88 6.69
C LEU A 9 -10.97 -5.45 7.19
N ALA A 10 -11.58 -5.06 8.32
CA ALA A 10 -11.35 -3.76 8.93
C ALA A 10 -9.88 -3.58 9.34
N THR A 11 -9.27 -4.64 9.87
CA THR A 11 -7.84 -4.67 10.24
C THR A 11 -6.95 -4.50 9.02
N MET A 12 -7.26 -5.19 7.92
CA MET A 12 -6.57 -5.04 6.64
C MET A 12 -6.67 -3.61 6.11
N GLN A 13 -7.85 -3.01 6.13
CA GLN A 13 -8.06 -1.65 5.63
C GLN A 13 -7.29 -0.60 6.46
N ALA A 14 -7.27 -0.77 7.78
CA ALA A 14 -6.45 0.04 8.69
C ALA A 14 -4.95 -0.16 8.42
N ALA A 15 -4.50 -1.39 8.18
CA ALA A 15 -3.10 -1.67 7.84
C ALA A 15 -2.69 -1.00 6.51
N SER A 16 -3.58 -1.00 5.50
CA SER A 16 -3.35 -0.30 4.23
C SER A 16 -3.25 1.21 4.40
N GLN A 17 -4.13 1.82 5.19
CA GLN A 17 -4.05 3.25 5.51
C GLN A 17 -2.76 3.59 6.26
N HIS A 18 -2.39 2.77 7.24
CA HIS A 18 -1.14 2.94 7.98
C HIS A 18 0.09 2.86 7.07
N VAL A 19 0.07 1.91 6.12
CA VAL A 19 1.08 1.78 5.06
C VAL A 19 1.22 3.07 4.24
N TYR A 20 0.11 3.70 3.84
CA TYR A 20 0.15 4.98 3.12
C TYR A 20 0.69 6.12 3.98
N GLU A 21 0.29 6.19 5.25
CA GLU A 21 0.81 7.19 6.19
C GLU A 21 2.32 7.06 6.40
N VAL A 22 2.81 5.84 6.66
CA VAL A 22 4.24 5.57 6.84
C VAL A 22 5.01 5.96 5.58
N ASN A 23 4.49 5.65 4.39
CA ASN A 23 5.10 6.08 3.14
C ASN A 23 5.18 7.61 3.00
N ALA A 24 4.11 8.33 3.34
CA ALA A 24 4.10 9.79 3.31
C ALA A 24 5.09 10.39 4.33
N GLN A 25 5.19 9.80 5.52
CA GLN A 25 6.16 10.20 6.54
C GLN A 25 7.60 9.98 6.06
N ILE A 26 7.88 8.82 5.47
CA ILE A 26 9.19 8.51 4.88
C ILE A 26 9.54 9.56 3.84
N GLN A 27 8.66 9.80 2.85
CA GLN A 27 8.85 10.83 1.81
C GLN A 27 9.15 12.22 2.40
N SER A 28 8.40 12.64 3.41
CA SER A 28 8.63 13.92 4.10
C SER A 28 10.01 14.00 4.77
N GLN A 29 10.41 12.96 5.51
CA GLN A 29 11.72 12.91 6.15
C GLN A 29 12.86 13.03 5.14
N LEU A 30 12.67 12.49 3.94
CA LEU A 30 13.66 12.52 2.87
C LEU A 30 13.75 13.85 2.16
N SER A 31 12.62 14.46 1.85
CA SER A 31 12.60 15.83 1.35
C SER A 31 13.29 16.78 2.34
N ASN A 32 13.07 16.58 3.64
CA ASN A 32 13.74 17.34 4.69
C ASN A 32 15.25 17.06 4.74
N LEU A 33 15.67 15.79 4.62
CA LEU A 33 17.08 15.43 4.60
C LEU A 33 17.79 16.04 3.38
N LEU A 34 17.21 15.93 2.19
CA LEU A 34 17.73 16.53 0.96
C LEU A 34 17.81 18.05 1.07
N ALA A 35 16.77 18.71 1.59
CA ALA A 35 16.76 20.16 1.79
C ALA A 35 17.85 20.62 2.78
N ARG A 36 18.22 19.80 3.77
CA ARG A 36 19.34 20.07 4.69
C ARG A 36 20.70 19.85 4.05
N LEU A 37 20.78 18.94 3.07
CA LEU A 37 22.02 18.59 2.38
C LEU A 37 22.31 19.48 1.16
N ASP A 38 21.29 20.11 0.57
CA ASP A 38 21.40 21.01 -0.58
C ASP A 38 22.40 22.18 -0.36
N PRO A 39 22.41 22.89 0.79
CA PRO A 39 23.39 23.95 1.05
C PRO A 39 24.82 23.41 1.18
N LEU A 40 24.98 22.16 1.62
CA LEU A 40 26.29 21.52 1.77
C LEU A 40 26.89 21.13 0.43
N MET A 41 26.09 20.97 -0.64
CA MET A 41 26.59 20.72 -2.00
C MET A 41 27.44 21.88 -2.52
N GLY A 42 27.16 23.12 -2.11
CA GLY A 42 28.00 24.27 -2.46
C GLY A 42 29.41 24.20 -1.83
N THR A 43 29.53 23.56 -0.68
CA THR A 43 30.80 23.37 0.06
C THR A 43 31.51 22.05 -0.27
N TRP A 44 30.79 21.01 -0.67
CA TRP A 44 31.33 19.68 -0.96
C TRP A 44 31.68 19.55 -2.45
N GLN A 45 32.84 20.09 -2.85
CA GLN A 45 33.36 19.94 -4.21
C GLN A 45 34.13 18.61 -4.35
N GLY A 46 33.95 17.91 -5.47
CA GLY A 46 34.71 16.70 -5.80
C GLY A 46 34.04 15.38 -5.38
N SER A 47 34.79 14.50 -4.69
CA SER A 47 34.37 13.12 -4.38
C SER A 47 33.10 13.02 -3.52
N ALA A 48 32.90 13.97 -2.60
CA ALA A 48 31.72 14.03 -1.74
C ALA A 48 30.42 14.30 -2.53
N ALA A 49 30.47 15.14 -3.58
CA ALA A 49 29.32 15.37 -4.46
C ALA A 49 28.90 14.11 -5.23
N SER A 50 29.88 13.31 -5.67
CA SER A 50 29.62 12.03 -6.35
C SER A 50 28.98 11.01 -5.41
N SER A 51 29.52 10.84 -4.20
CA SER A 51 28.93 9.95 -3.19
C SER A 51 27.51 10.37 -2.81
N PHE A 52 27.24 11.68 -2.74
CA PHE A 52 25.89 12.19 -2.49
C PHE A 52 24.93 11.92 -3.66
N SER A 53 25.38 12.10 -4.91
CA SER A 53 24.56 11.77 -6.08
C SER A 53 24.17 10.29 -6.09
N VAL A 54 25.12 9.39 -5.82
CA VAL A 54 24.88 7.95 -5.71
C VAL A 54 23.89 7.64 -4.58
N LEU A 55 24.05 8.29 -3.43
CA LEU A 55 23.11 8.14 -2.32
C LEU A 55 21.70 8.59 -2.74
N LYS A 56 21.58 9.72 -3.44
CA LYS A 56 20.30 10.25 -3.92
C LYS A 56 19.62 9.29 -4.90
N ASP A 57 20.37 8.73 -5.84
CA ASP A 57 19.81 7.82 -6.85
C ASP A 57 19.36 6.50 -6.24
N ARG A 58 20.22 5.89 -5.41
CA ARG A 58 19.88 4.67 -4.66
C ARG A 58 18.65 4.90 -3.80
N TRP A 59 18.59 6.06 -3.17
CA TRP A 59 17.47 6.46 -2.34
C TRP A 59 16.15 6.60 -3.13
N HIS A 60 16.16 7.27 -4.30
CA HIS A 60 14.98 7.34 -5.17
C HIS A 60 14.50 5.95 -5.61
N GLN A 61 15.43 5.03 -5.83
CA GLN A 61 15.15 3.66 -6.22
C GLN A 61 14.45 2.89 -5.09
N ASP A 62 14.95 3.00 -3.86
CA ASP A 62 14.37 2.38 -2.67
C ASP A 62 12.96 2.94 -2.37
N ALA A 63 12.77 4.26 -2.48
CA ALA A 63 11.46 4.89 -2.31
C ALA A 63 10.44 4.43 -3.36
N THR A 64 10.88 4.23 -4.60
CA THR A 64 10.02 3.73 -5.69
C THR A 64 9.63 2.27 -5.45
N GLN A 65 10.58 1.42 -5.05
CA GLN A 65 10.31 0.03 -4.68
C GLN A 65 9.32 -0.07 -3.53
N LEU A 66 9.51 0.73 -2.47
CA LEU A 66 8.60 0.78 -1.35
C LEU A 66 7.18 1.18 -1.80
N ASN A 67 7.05 2.25 -2.58
CA ASN A 67 5.75 2.65 -3.12
C ASN A 67 5.09 1.55 -3.96
N GLY A 68 5.86 0.85 -4.79
CA GLY A 68 5.38 -0.30 -5.56
C GLY A 68 4.87 -1.44 -4.67
N ALA A 69 5.63 -1.82 -3.64
CA ALA A 69 5.25 -2.87 -2.70
C ALA A 69 3.96 -2.51 -1.93
N LEU A 70 3.87 -1.27 -1.44
CA LEU A 70 2.69 -0.79 -0.71
C LEU A 70 1.44 -0.73 -1.60
N ARG A 71 1.60 -0.31 -2.86
CA ARG A 71 0.51 -0.32 -3.83
C ARG A 71 0.06 -1.76 -4.14
N ALA A 72 0.99 -2.68 -4.32
CA ALA A 72 0.66 -4.10 -4.54
C ALA A 72 -0.10 -4.71 -3.35
N ILE A 73 0.26 -4.33 -2.12
CA ILE A 73 -0.49 -4.73 -0.91
C ILE A 73 -1.91 -4.16 -0.95
N GLY A 74 -2.05 -2.86 -1.26
CA GLY A 74 -3.37 -2.22 -1.38
C GLY A 74 -4.25 -2.84 -2.46
N ASP A 75 -3.70 -3.11 -3.64
CA ASP A 75 -4.40 -3.75 -4.76
C ASP A 75 -4.79 -5.19 -4.42
N GLY A 76 -3.92 -5.94 -3.72
CA GLY A 76 -4.22 -7.27 -3.20
C GLY A 76 -5.41 -7.26 -2.25
N LEU A 77 -5.46 -6.28 -1.35
CA LEU A 77 -6.56 -6.05 -0.42
C LEU A 77 -7.89 -5.77 -1.14
N ALA A 78 -7.87 -4.85 -2.11
CA ALA A 78 -9.04 -4.49 -2.89
C ALA A 78 -9.58 -5.68 -3.70
N LYS A 79 -8.69 -6.54 -4.19
CA LYS A 79 -9.05 -7.77 -4.90
C LYS A 79 -9.73 -8.79 -3.98
N VAL A 80 -9.26 -8.94 -2.75
CA VAL A 80 -9.92 -9.78 -1.72
C VAL A 80 -11.32 -9.26 -1.42
N HIS A 81 -11.49 -7.94 -1.28
CA HIS A 81 -12.78 -7.30 -1.06
C HIS A 81 -13.77 -7.54 -2.22
N SER A 82 -13.33 -7.34 -3.47
CA SER A 82 -14.16 -7.59 -4.66
C SER A 82 -14.58 -9.05 -4.78
N THR A 83 -13.64 -9.98 -4.55
CA THR A 83 -13.92 -11.42 -4.60
C THR A 83 -14.98 -11.82 -3.56
N TYR A 84 -14.97 -11.20 -2.38
CA TYR A 84 -15.96 -11.47 -1.34
C TYR A 84 -17.38 -11.04 -1.76
N ASN A 85 -17.55 -9.81 -2.23
CA ASN A 85 -18.87 -9.31 -2.66
C ASN A 85 -19.48 -10.19 -3.75
N VAL A 86 -18.67 -10.59 -4.74
CA VAL A 86 -19.11 -11.49 -5.81
C VAL A 86 -19.50 -12.87 -5.28
N THR A 87 -18.77 -13.39 -4.28
CA THR A 87 -19.06 -14.70 -3.69
C THR A 87 -20.35 -14.69 -2.86
N GLU A 88 -20.60 -13.61 -2.12
CA GLU A 88 -21.80 -13.46 -1.27
C GLU A 88 -23.06 -13.26 -2.13
N GLU A 89 -22.99 -12.47 -3.19
CA GLU A 89 -24.07 -12.33 -4.18
C GLU A 89 -24.37 -13.65 -4.90
N GLY A 90 -23.33 -14.38 -5.33
CA GLY A 90 -23.49 -15.68 -5.97
C GLY A 90 -24.11 -16.74 -5.04
N ALA A 91 -23.73 -16.73 -3.76
CA ALA A 91 -24.29 -17.62 -2.75
C ALA A 91 -25.78 -17.31 -2.49
N GLN A 92 -26.17 -16.04 -2.39
CA GLN A 92 -27.58 -15.63 -2.24
C GLN A 92 -28.43 -16.01 -3.45
N GLN A 93 -27.91 -15.85 -4.68
CA GLN A 93 -28.59 -16.25 -5.90
C GLN A 93 -28.80 -17.77 -5.98
N THR A 94 -27.79 -18.54 -5.54
CA THR A 94 -27.87 -20.01 -5.46
C THR A 94 -28.89 -20.46 -4.41
N PHE A 95 -28.90 -19.80 -3.24
CA PHE A 95 -29.88 -20.12 -2.19
C PHE A 95 -31.30 -19.83 -2.65
N THR A 96 -31.52 -18.67 -3.26
CA THR A 96 -32.84 -18.26 -3.79
C THR A 96 -33.35 -19.22 -4.87
N SER A 97 -32.46 -19.75 -5.71
CA SER A 97 -32.82 -20.72 -6.75
C SER A 97 -33.10 -22.11 -6.19
N ILE A 98 -32.39 -22.55 -5.14
CA ILE A 98 -32.68 -23.81 -4.44
C ILE A 98 -34.02 -23.72 -3.70
N THR A 99 -34.25 -22.65 -2.93
CA THR A 99 -35.53 -22.44 -2.22
C THR A 99 -36.72 -22.43 -3.18
N ARG A 100 -36.56 -21.82 -4.37
CA ARG A 100 -37.60 -21.82 -5.40
C ARG A 100 -37.86 -23.20 -6.01
N LYS A 101 -36.86 -24.09 -6.05
CA LYS A 101 -36.99 -25.48 -6.54
C LYS A 101 -37.55 -26.44 -5.51
N LEU A 102 -37.41 -26.14 -4.22
CA LEU A 102 -37.88 -27.01 -3.13
C LEU A 102 -39.22 -26.57 -2.54
N GLY A 103 -39.64 -25.33 -2.78
CA GLY A 103 -40.90 -24.76 -2.31
C GLY A 103 -42.01 -24.70 -3.37
N GLY A 104 -41.86 -25.42 -4.48
CA GLY A 104 -42.84 -25.54 -5.57
C GLY A 104 -43.14 -26.99 -5.89
#